data_AF-E6QJI9-F1
#
_entry.id   AF-E6QJI9-F1
#
_cell.length_a   1.000
_cell.length_b   1.000
_cell.length_c   1.000
_cell.angle_alpha   90.00
_cell.angle_beta   90.00
_cell.angle_gamma   90.00
#
_symmetry.space_group_name_H-M   'P 1'
#
loop_
_entity.id
_entity.type
_entity.pdbx_description
1 polymer ?
#
loop_
_entity_poly.entity_id
_entity_poly.type
_entity_poly.pdbx_seq_one_letter_code
_entity_poly.pdbx_strand_id
1 'polypeptide(L)' 'MEADVLIAARHQALEGILDERQRRLHAAVEAQVLGHGGVKRVSEATGVARGSILAGLKELKDPENTLPKGRVR' A
#
# COMPACT_ATOMS: atom_id res chain seq x y z
N MET A 1 5.27 13.70 10.66
CA MET A 1 6.73 13.62 10.86
C MET A 1 7.11 12.29 11.50
N GLU A 2 6.76 12.00 12.76
CA GLU A 2 7.14 10.70 13.36
C GLU A 2 6.55 9.48 12.64
N ALA A 3 5.24 9.49 12.36
CA ALA A 3 4.59 8.41 11.63
C ALA A 3 5.18 8.18 10.23
N ASP A 4 5.61 9.24 9.55
CA ASP A 4 6.14 9.14 8.18
C ASP A 4 7.51 8.44 8.16
N VAL A 5 8.35 8.72 9.18
CA VAL A 5 9.64 8.04 9.38
C VAL A 5 9.42 6.55 9.65
N LEU A 6 8.46 6.20 10.51
CA LEU A 6 8.15 4.79 10.80
C LEU A 6 7.61 4.05 9.57
N ILE A 7 6.78 4.71 8.75
CA ILE A 7 6.26 4.14 7.51
C ILE A 7 7.40 3.89 6.52
N ALA A 8 8.28 4.86 6.34
CA ALA A 8 9.45 4.71 5.47
C ALA A 8 10.35 3.55 5.93
N ALA A 9 10.61 3.45 7.23
CA ALA A 9 11.42 2.37 7.80
C ALA A 9 10.79 0.99 7.58
N ARG A 10 9.47 0.83 7.80
CA ARG A 10 8.77 -0.43 7.51
C ARG A 10 8.80 -0.77 6.02
N HIS A 11 8.62 0.23 5.15
CA HIS A 11 8.65 0.03 3.70
C HIS A 11 10.02 -0.44 3.22
N GLN A 12 11.10 0.20 3.68
CA GLN A 12 12.48 -0.17 3.36
C GLN A 12 12.83 -1.56 3.90
N ALA A 13 12.40 -1.90 5.12
CA ALA A 13 12.64 -3.22 5.70
C ALA A 13 11.99 -4.36 4.89
N LEU A 14 10.97 -4.05 4.10
CA LEU A 14 10.23 -4.98 3.24
C LEU A 14 10.65 -4.91 1.76
N GLU A 15 11.59 -4.02 1.43
CA GLU A 15 12.13 -3.88 0.08
C GLU A 15 12.87 -5.15 -0.34
N GLY A 16 12.66 -5.61 -1.58
CA GLY A 16 13.21 -6.87 -2.08
C GLY A 16 12.55 -8.16 -1.54
N ILE A 17 11.78 -8.09 -0.44
CA ILE A 17 11.02 -9.23 0.10
C ILE A 17 9.64 -9.31 -0.53
N LEU A 18 8.93 -8.18 -0.56
CA LEU A 18 7.59 -8.11 -1.11
C LEU A 18 7.61 -8.04 -2.64
N ASP A 19 6.64 -8.65 -3.29
CA ASP A 19 6.36 -8.39 -4.69
C ASP A 19 5.71 -7.00 -4.88
N GLU A 20 5.54 -6.59 -6.14
CA GLU A 20 4.98 -5.27 -6.46
C GLU A 20 3.54 -5.09 -5.98
N ARG A 21 2.76 -6.17 -5.93
CA ARG A 21 1.38 -6.14 -5.43
C ARG A 21 1.36 -6.03 -3.92
N GLN A 22 2.17 -6.81 -3.23
CA GLN A 22 2.30 -6.81 -1.79
C GLN A 22 2.83 -5.47 -1.28
N ARG A 23 3.84 -4.88 -1.93
CA ARG A 23 4.34 -3.53 -1.60
C ARG A 23 3.23 -2.49 -1.68
N ARG A 24 2.47 -2.51 -2.77
CA ARG A 24 1.33 -1.60 -2.99
C ARG A 24 0.24 -1.78 -1.93
N LEU A 25 -0.10 -3.02 -1.58
CA LEU A 25 -1.10 -3.31 -0.55
C LEU A 25 -0.63 -2.88 0.84
N HIS A 26 0.64 -3.10 1.18
CA HIS A 26 1.23 -2.61 2.42
C HIS A 26 1.13 -1.08 2.52
N ALA A 27 1.52 -0.36 1.47
CA ALA A 27 1.37 1.10 1.42
C ALA A 27 -0.10 1.55 1.53
N ALA A 28 -1.04 0.81 0.95
CA ALA A 28 -2.46 1.08 1.09
C ALA A 28 -2.97 0.87 2.53
N VAL A 29 -2.52 -0.17 3.24
CA VAL A 29 -2.86 -0.38 4.65
C VAL A 29 -2.34 0.77 5.50
N GLU A 30 -1.09 1.19 5.34
CA GLU A 30 -0.52 2.33 6.06
C GLU A 30 -1.32 3.62 5.81
N ALA A 31 -1.74 3.84 4.56
CA ALA A 31 -2.56 5.00 4.19
C ALA A 31 -3.95 4.94 4.82
N GLN A 32 -4.55 3.74 4.91
CA GLN A 32 -5.85 3.53 5.55
C GLN A 32 -5.77 3.81 7.06
N VAL A 33 -4.74 3.32 7.73
CA VAL A 33 -4.50 3.54 9.17
C VAL A 33 -4.30 5.03 9.48
N LEU A 34 -3.60 5.77 8.63
CA LEU A 34 -3.42 7.22 8.79
C LEU A 34 -4.69 8.03 8.55
N GLY A 35 -5.68 7.49 7.83
CA GLY A 35 -6.93 8.20 7.53
C GLY A 35 -6.76 9.37 6.57
N HIS A 36 -7.31 10.54 6.92
CA HIS A 36 -7.34 11.69 6.02
C HIS A 36 -5.92 12.18 5.66
N GLY A 37 -5.64 12.32 4.37
CA GLY A 37 -4.31 12.68 3.87
C GLY A 37 -3.27 11.54 3.92
N GLY A 38 -3.63 10.35 4.41
CA GLY A 38 -2.73 9.20 4.52
C GLY A 38 -2.08 8.82 3.20
N VAL A 39 -2.83 8.81 2.10
CA VAL A 39 -2.31 8.52 0.75
C VAL A 39 -1.17 9.46 0.35
N LYS A 40 -1.34 10.77 0.59
CA LYS A 40 -0.31 11.76 0.29
C LYS A 40 0.95 11.50 1.11
N ARG A 41 0.78 11.30 2.42
CA ARG A 41 1.88 11.11 3.36
C ARG A 41 2.65 9.83 3.12
N VAL A 42 1.97 8.72 2.88
CA VAL A 42 2.62 7.44 2.53
C VAL A 42 3.35 7.55 1.20
N SER A 43 2.78 8.21 0.21
CA SER A 43 3.45 8.43 -1.08
C SER A 43 4.74 9.22 -0.91
N GLU A 44 4.72 10.29 -0.11
CA GLU A 44 5.91 11.09 0.20
C GLU A 44 6.95 10.30 1.02
N ALA A 45 6.52 9.46 1.96
CA ALA A 45 7.41 8.67 2.81
C ALA A 45 8.05 7.47 2.10
N THR A 46 7.34 6.84 1.17
CA THR A 46 7.74 5.56 0.55
C THR A 46 8.13 5.68 -0.93
N GLY A 47 7.79 6.78 -1.59
CA GLY A 47 7.95 6.94 -3.03
C GLY A 47 6.92 6.19 -3.88
N VAL A 48 6.02 5.40 -3.25
CA VAL A 48 4.97 4.70 -3.98
C VAL A 48 3.99 5.71 -4.59
N ALA A 49 3.67 5.52 -5.88
CA ALA A 49 2.74 6.40 -6.58
C ALA A 49 1.36 6.42 -5.91
N ARG A 50 0.78 7.62 -5.75
CA ARG A 50 -0.56 7.79 -5.15
C ARG A 50 -1.63 6.92 -5.82
N GLY A 51 -1.57 6.78 -7.14
CA GLY A 51 -2.47 5.92 -7.92
C GLY A 51 -2.36 4.44 -7.52
N SER A 52 -1.15 3.95 -7.27
CA SER A 52 -0.90 2.60 -6.78
C SER A 52 -1.49 2.40 -5.38
N ILE A 53 -1.29 3.36 -4.46
CA ILE A 53 -1.87 3.31 -3.12
C ILE A 53 -3.41 3.29 -3.17
N LEU A 54 -4.02 4.14 -4.01
CA LEU A 54 -5.47 4.17 -4.20
C LEU A 54 -6.01 2.86 -4.81
N ALA A 55 -5.29 2.28 -5.77
CA ALA A 55 -5.64 0.97 -6.33
C ALA A 55 -5.56 -0.12 -5.25
N GLY A 56 -4.51 -0.09 -4.41
CA GLY A 56 -4.39 -0.97 -3.25
C GLY A 56 -5.52 -0.79 -2.23
N LEU A 57 -5.95 0.43 -1.95
CA LEU A 57 -7.09 0.70 -1.07
C LEU A 57 -8.40 0.13 -1.63
N LYS A 58 -8.62 0.26 -2.94
CA LYS A 58 -9.76 -0.35 -3.64
C LYS A 58 -9.71 -1.87 -3.54
N GLU A 59 -8.53 -2.45 -3.72
CA GLU A 59 -8.27 -3.89 -3.61
C GLU A 59 -8.50 -4.43 -2.19
N LEU A 60 -8.07 -3.71 -1.16
CA LEU A 60 -8.33 -4.08 0.24
C LEU A 60 -9.81 -4.03 0.60
N LYS A 61 -10.56 -3.09 0.01
CA LYS A 61 -12.01 -2.96 0.23
C LYS A 61 -12.81 -4.07 -0.47
N ASP A 62 -12.31 -4.55 -1.59
CA ASP A 62 -12.97 -5.57 -2.42
C ASP A 62 -11.94 -6.61 -2.94
N PRO A 63 -11.54 -7.55 -2.08
CA PRO A 63 -10.51 -8.53 -2.41
C PRO A 63 -10.98 -9.59 -3.42
N GLU A 64 -12.30 -9.77 -3.60
CA GLU A 64 -12.85 -10.74 -4.56
C GLU A 64 -12.86 -10.21 -5.99
N ASN A 65 -12.92 -8.90 -6.18
CA ASN A 65 -13.06 -8.25 -7.48
C ASN A 65 -11.71 -7.86 -8.14
N THR A 66 -10.60 -8.26 -7.52
CA THR A 66 -9.23 -7.90 -7.93
C THR A 66 -8.37 -9.09 -8.32
N LEU A 67 -8.81 -10.31 -8.01
CA LEU A 67 -8.30 -11.50 -8.68
C LEU A 67 -8.96 -11.58 -10.07
N PRO A 68 -8.21 -11.78 -11.17
CA PRO A 68 -8.84 -12.13 -12.43
C PRO A 68 -9.71 -13.38 -12.19
N LYS A 69 -11.01 -13.27 -12.49
CA LYS A 69 -11.97 -14.37 -12.41
C LYS A 69 -11.40 -15.56 -13.17
N GLY A 70 -10.93 -16.60 -12.46
CA GLY A 70 -10.45 -17.83 -13.10
C GLY A 70 -9.15 -18.44 -12.59
N ARG A 71 -8.45 -17.88 -11.58
CA ARG A 71 -7.35 -18.62 -10.97
C ARG A 71 -7.89 -19.62 -9.93
N VAL A 72 -8.16 -20.84 -10.41
CA VAL A 72 -8.41 -22.03 -9.60
C VAL A 72 -7.16 -22.29 -8.74
N ARG A 73 -7.36 -22.49 -7.43
CA ARG A 73 -6.30 -22.95 -6.52
C ARG A 73 -6.19 -24.47 -6.55
#